data_AF-A0AAN5D6F3-F1
#
_entry.id   AF-A0AAN5D6F3-F1
#
_cell.length_a   1.000
_cell.length_b   1.000
_cell.length_c   1.000
_cell.angle_alpha   90.00
_cell.angle_beta   90.00
_cell.angle_gamma   90.00
#
_symmetry.space_group_name_H-M   'P 1'
#
loop_
_entity.id
_entity.type
_entity.pdbx_description
1 polymer ?
#
loop_
_entity_poly.entity_id
_entity_poly.type
_entity_poly.pdbx_seq_one_letter_code
_entity_poly.pdbx_strand_id
1 'polypeptide(L)'
;TRLTVLPSTSSPLLSLLPLHSLETTTTSVIPTTSTTKLSTSSTSTKASTTTRTTTNITNCCTALTQLLAATEYYPDGLMTFTYNNNACKTAVSVSCSQTDPAFELYAAIVANGDNFLGYQPNSIIYPGKCSGGIWHMGIPPIAIETLACRLTNP
;
A
#
# COMPACT_ATOMS: atom_id res chain seq x y z
N THR A 1 -51.17 3.13 -41.43
CA THR A 1 -49.99 2.87 -42.27
C THR A 1 -49.61 4.13 -43.02
N ARG A 2 -48.55 4.82 -42.58
CA ARG A 2 -47.99 5.97 -43.29
C ARG A 2 -46.48 5.87 -43.17
N LEU A 3 -45.86 5.29 -44.20
CA LEU A 3 -44.42 5.42 -44.45
C LEU A 3 -44.13 6.88 -44.82
N THR A 4 -42.90 7.34 -44.56
CA THR A 4 -41.95 7.85 -45.59
C THR A 4 -40.82 8.69 -44.95
N VAL A 5 -39.61 8.13 -45.07
CA VAL A 5 -38.29 8.75 -45.36
C VAL A 5 -37.50 9.46 -44.25
N LEU A 6 -36.39 8.80 -43.87
CA LEU A 6 -35.18 9.39 -43.30
C LEU A 6 -34.44 10.25 -44.33
N PRO A 7 -33.83 11.39 -43.94
CA PRO A 7 -32.66 11.90 -44.60
C PRO A 7 -31.37 11.37 -43.95
N SER A 8 -30.47 10.97 -44.85
CA SER A 8 -29.13 10.45 -44.64
C SER A 8 -28.10 11.57 -44.42
N THR A 9 -26.94 11.15 -43.89
CA THR A 9 -25.58 11.73 -44.06
C THR A 9 -25.33 13.15 -43.58
N SER A 10 -24.45 13.28 -42.57
CA SER A 10 -23.18 14.00 -42.76
C SER A 10 -22.24 13.73 -41.59
N SER A 11 -21.17 12.98 -41.86
CA SER A 11 -19.98 12.94 -41.01
C SER A 11 -19.11 14.16 -41.29
N PRO A 12 -18.55 14.82 -40.26
CA PRO A 12 -17.37 15.62 -40.47
C PRO A 12 -16.14 15.06 -39.72
N LEU A 13 -15.10 14.86 -40.54
CA LEU A 13 -13.68 15.14 -40.28
C LEU A 13 -13.02 14.47 -39.05
N LEU A 14 -12.32 13.37 -39.33
CA LEU A 14 -11.06 13.06 -38.65
C LEU A 14 -10.10 14.23 -38.83
N SER A 15 -9.88 15.01 -37.77
CA SER A 15 -8.74 15.90 -37.68
C SER A 15 -7.54 15.10 -37.17
N LEU A 16 -6.57 14.90 -38.06
CA LEU A 16 -5.23 14.44 -37.74
C LEU A 16 -4.57 15.45 -36.78
N LEU A 17 -4.40 15.04 -35.52
CA LEU A 17 -3.51 15.73 -34.59
C LEU A 17 -2.08 15.17 -34.75
N PRO A 18 -1.05 16.03 -34.77
CA PRO A 18 0.33 15.62 -34.93
C PRO A 18 0.82 14.87 -33.68
N LEU A 19 1.35 13.66 -33.93
CA LEU A 19 2.09 12.85 -32.98
C LEU A 19 3.41 13.58 -32.63
N HIS A 20 3.40 14.43 -31.60
CA HIS A 20 4.63 14.86 -30.95
C HIS A 20 4.96 13.87 -29.85
N SER A 21 5.82 12.89 -30.18
CA SER A 21 6.50 12.07 -29.18
C SER A 21 7.25 12.99 -28.23
N LEU A 22 6.87 12.97 -26.95
CA LEU A 22 7.76 13.39 -25.87
C LEU A 22 8.89 12.36 -25.80
N GLU A 23 10.07 12.72 -26.29
CA GLU A 23 11.30 11.99 -26.01
C GLU A 23 11.65 12.16 -24.53
N THR A 24 11.30 11.17 -23.71
CA THR A 24 11.90 11.01 -22.39
C THR A 24 13.32 10.49 -22.55
N THR A 25 14.30 11.33 -22.24
CA THR A 25 15.71 10.95 -22.12
C THR A 25 15.87 10.00 -20.93
N THR A 26 15.96 8.70 -21.20
CA THR A 26 16.34 7.71 -20.19
C THR A 26 17.87 7.69 -20.10
N THR A 27 18.42 8.32 -19.06
CA THR A 27 19.83 8.12 -18.69
C THR A 27 19.99 6.70 -18.14
N SER A 28 20.55 5.81 -18.96
CA SER A 28 20.99 4.48 -18.55
C SER A 28 22.24 4.62 -17.68
N VAL A 29 22.08 4.45 -16.36
CA VAL A 29 23.20 4.28 -15.44
C VAL A 29 23.71 2.85 -15.57
N ILE A 30 24.93 2.74 -16.09
CA ILE A 30 25.74 1.52 -16.18
C ILE A 30 25.88 0.91 -14.77
N PRO A 31 25.56 -0.38 -14.54
CA PRO A 31 26.02 -1.05 -13.34
C PRO A 31 27.54 -1.21 -13.41
N THR A 32 28.25 -0.45 -12.58
CA THR A 32 29.70 -0.57 -12.42
C THR A 32 30.00 -1.80 -11.59
N THR A 33 30.67 -2.78 -12.19
CA THR A 33 31.19 -3.97 -11.52
C THR A 33 32.31 -3.57 -10.56
N SER A 34 31.99 -3.34 -9.29
CA SER A 34 33.00 -3.14 -8.26
C SER A 34 33.55 -4.48 -7.78
N THR A 35 34.78 -4.77 -8.19
CA THR A 35 35.63 -5.84 -7.69
C THR A 35 35.93 -5.58 -6.21
N THR A 36 35.38 -6.40 -5.30
CA THR A 36 35.76 -6.36 -3.88
C THR A 36 36.72 -7.50 -3.58
N LYS A 37 37.90 -7.10 -3.08
CA LYS A 37 39.05 -7.94 -2.75
C LYS A 37 38.69 -9.04 -1.75
N LEU A 38 39.17 -10.25 -2.04
CA LEU A 38 39.31 -11.34 -1.08
C LEU A 38 40.37 -10.94 -0.05
N SER A 39 39.94 -10.68 1.19
CA SER A 39 40.82 -10.52 2.34
C SER A 39 40.52 -11.59 3.38
N THR A 40 41.43 -12.56 3.43
CA THR A 40 41.58 -13.54 4.51
C THR A 40 42.06 -12.83 5.78
N SER A 41 41.36 -12.97 6.91
CA SER A 41 42.00 -12.88 8.24
C SER A 41 41.10 -13.37 9.39
N SER A 42 41.68 -14.34 10.11
CA SER A 42 41.54 -14.70 11.54
C SER A 42 40.15 -14.87 12.17
N THR A 43 39.82 -16.16 12.36
CA THR A 43 38.93 -16.68 13.40
C THR A 43 39.36 -16.18 14.77
N SER A 44 38.56 -15.32 15.40
CA SER A 44 38.64 -15.02 16.82
C SER A 44 37.33 -15.43 17.48
N THR A 45 37.39 -16.54 18.22
CA THR A 45 36.31 -17.08 19.03
C THR A 45 36.10 -16.16 20.24
N LYS A 46 35.35 -15.08 20.04
CA LYS A 46 34.86 -14.26 21.16
C LYS A 46 33.67 -14.99 21.75
N ALA A 47 33.79 -15.40 23.02
CA ALA A 47 32.69 -15.98 23.78
C ALA A 47 31.47 -15.07 23.65
N SER A 48 30.47 -15.56 22.92
CA SER A 48 29.19 -14.87 22.77
C SER A 48 28.49 -14.97 24.11
N THR A 49 28.63 -13.93 24.92
CA THR A 49 27.81 -13.75 26.10
C THR A 49 26.37 -13.65 25.61
N THR A 50 25.63 -14.74 25.74
CA THR A 50 24.18 -14.78 25.59
C THR A 50 23.60 -13.86 26.66
N THR A 51 23.51 -12.57 26.36
CA THR A 51 22.63 -11.67 27.06
C THR A 51 21.22 -12.14 26.73
N ARG A 52 20.64 -12.96 27.62
CA ARG A 52 19.20 -13.11 27.68
C ARG A 52 18.65 -11.70 27.93
N THR A 53 18.29 -11.02 26.86
CA THR A 53 17.38 -9.88 26.95
C THR A 53 16.12 -10.47 27.55
N THR A 54 15.85 -10.15 28.81
CA THR A 54 14.52 -10.28 29.39
C THR A 54 13.61 -9.47 28.49
N THR A 55 12.98 -10.14 27.53
CA THR A 55 12.03 -9.56 26.60
C THR A 55 10.94 -8.96 27.47
N ASN A 56 10.91 -7.63 27.57
CA ASN A 56 9.73 -6.92 28.00
C ASN A 56 8.62 -7.34 27.01
N ILE A 57 7.82 -8.34 27.39
CA ILE A 57 6.65 -8.85 26.64
C ILE A 57 5.62 -7.72 26.42
N THR A 58 5.82 -6.58 27.07
CA THR A 58 5.04 -5.34 26.99
C THR A 58 4.99 -4.66 25.62
N ASN A 59 5.75 -5.08 24.61
CA ASN A 59 5.75 -4.44 23.28
C ASN A 59 5.28 -5.34 22.12
N CYS A 60 4.70 -6.50 22.41
CA CYS A 60 4.10 -7.34 21.37
C CYS A 60 2.62 -6.98 21.19
N CYS A 61 2.18 -6.78 19.96
CA CYS A 61 0.77 -6.52 19.66
C CYS A 61 0.06 -7.76 19.11
N THR A 62 -1.25 -7.77 19.24
CA THR A 62 -2.12 -8.75 18.59
C THR A 62 -2.21 -8.50 17.09
N ALA A 63 -2.71 -9.48 16.33
CA ALA A 63 -2.99 -9.28 14.92
C ALA A 63 -4.16 -8.29 14.76
N LEU A 64 -3.99 -7.32 13.87
CA LEU A 64 -5.05 -6.45 13.37
C LEU A 64 -6.02 -7.24 12.49
N THR A 65 -7.25 -6.77 12.45
CA THR A 65 -8.33 -7.23 11.57
C THR A 65 -8.91 -6.04 10.82
N GLN A 66 -9.48 -6.31 9.65
CA GLN A 66 -10.25 -5.32 8.90
C GLN A 66 -11.65 -5.22 9.52
N LEU A 67 -12.11 -4.00 9.72
CA LEU A 67 -13.51 -3.66 9.94
C LEU A 67 -14.16 -3.45 8.57
N LEU A 68 -15.14 -4.30 8.26
CA LEU A 68 -16.00 -4.13 7.09
C LEU A 68 -17.12 -3.14 7.43
N ALA A 69 -17.52 -2.27 6.50
CA ALA A 69 -18.72 -1.46 6.73
C ALA A 69 -19.95 -2.35 6.74
N ALA A 70 -20.84 -2.08 7.68
CA ALA A 70 -22.21 -2.59 7.62
C ALA A 70 -23.10 -1.82 6.63
N THR A 71 -22.63 -0.68 6.10
CA THR A 71 -23.41 0.26 5.28
C THR A 71 -22.93 0.34 3.84
N GLU A 72 -23.89 0.34 2.91
CA GLU A 72 -23.74 0.19 1.45
C GLU A 72 -23.10 1.38 0.70
N TYR A 73 -22.69 2.46 1.37
CA TYR A 73 -22.31 3.71 0.69
C TYR A 73 -20.91 3.70 0.07
N TYR A 74 -19.98 2.91 0.60
CA TYR A 74 -18.64 2.75 0.04
C TYR A 74 -18.28 1.27 0.02
N PRO A 75 -17.88 0.71 -1.14
CA PRO A 75 -17.44 -0.68 -1.18
C PRO A 75 -16.15 -0.84 -0.36
N ASP A 76 -16.07 -1.96 0.35
CA ASP A 76 -14.86 -2.34 1.06
C ASP A 76 -13.83 -2.88 0.07
N GLY A 77 -12.59 -2.42 0.23
CA GLY A 77 -11.45 -3.01 -0.45
C GLY A 77 -10.91 -4.23 0.29
N LEU A 78 -9.90 -4.85 -0.31
CA LEU A 78 -9.17 -5.96 0.29
C LEU A 78 -8.05 -5.42 1.18
N MET A 79 -8.12 -5.69 2.47
CA MET A 79 -7.06 -5.34 3.42
C MET A 79 -6.18 -6.54 3.76
N THR A 80 -4.86 -6.37 3.77
CA THR A 80 -3.92 -7.40 4.23
C THR A 80 -2.93 -6.85 5.24
N PHE A 81 -2.45 -7.72 6.13
CA PHE A 81 -1.55 -7.36 7.22
C PHE A 81 -0.29 -8.21 7.16
N THR A 82 0.84 -7.57 6.87
CA THR A 82 2.15 -8.24 6.87
C THR A 82 2.92 -7.83 8.12
N TYR A 83 3.22 -8.79 9.00
CA TYR A 83 3.97 -8.55 10.23
C TYR A 83 5.44 -8.89 10.08
N ASN A 84 6.30 -8.18 10.81
CA ASN A 84 7.73 -8.48 10.84
C ASN A 84 8.07 -9.81 11.56
N ASN A 85 7.25 -10.20 12.54
CA ASN A 85 7.43 -11.43 13.31
C ASN A 85 6.05 -11.96 13.76
N ASN A 86 5.80 -13.26 13.57
CA ASN A 86 4.51 -13.85 13.92
C ASN A 86 4.31 -14.11 15.41
N ALA A 87 5.39 -14.35 16.17
CA ALA A 87 5.34 -14.63 17.62
C ALA A 87 5.25 -13.35 18.46
N CYS A 88 5.94 -12.28 18.06
CA CYS A 88 5.87 -10.97 18.71
C CYS A 88 5.83 -9.88 17.64
N LYS A 89 4.63 -9.39 17.34
CA LYS A 89 4.39 -8.41 16.28
C LYS A 89 4.77 -7.02 16.79
N THR A 90 5.84 -6.45 16.23
CA THR A 90 6.30 -5.10 16.62
C THR A 90 6.19 -4.07 15.50
N ALA A 91 6.07 -4.54 14.26
CA ALA A 91 5.78 -3.72 13.10
C ALA A 91 4.79 -4.44 12.16
N VAL A 92 3.98 -3.66 11.46
CA VAL A 92 3.03 -4.15 10.46
C VAL A 92 3.05 -3.24 9.24
N SER A 93 2.96 -3.84 8.06
CA SER A 93 2.60 -3.15 6.83
C SER A 93 1.17 -3.52 6.48
N VAL A 94 0.30 -2.52 6.47
CA VAL A 94 -1.12 -2.68 6.14
C VAL A 94 -1.30 -2.33 4.67
N SER A 95 -1.77 -3.27 3.85
CA SER A 95 -2.17 -2.96 2.47
C SER A 95 -3.68 -2.81 2.40
N CYS A 96 -4.15 -1.90 1.56
CA CYS A 96 -5.54 -1.79 1.16
C CYS A 96 -5.57 -1.66 -0.36
N SER A 97 -6.29 -2.54 -1.04
CA SER A 97 -6.38 -2.55 -2.50
C SER A 97 -7.82 -2.69 -2.98
N GLN A 98 -8.12 -2.13 -4.15
CA GLN A 98 -9.37 -2.45 -4.83
C GLN A 98 -9.38 -3.90 -5.31
N THR A 99 -10.57 -4.44 -5.46
CA THR A 99 -10.80 -5.83 -5.92
C THR A 99 -10.88 -5.93 -7.43
N ASP A 100 -11.29 -4.86 -8.12
CA ASP A 100 -11.39 -4.81 -9.58
C ASP A 100 -10.75 -3.52 -10.14
N PRO A 101 -9.61 -3.61 -10.86
CA PRO A 101 -8.90 -2.47 -11.46
C PRO A 101 -9.74 -1.67 -12.48
N ALA A 102 -10.79 -2.24 -13.07
CA ALA A 102 -11.56 -1.61 -14.14
C ALA A 102 -12.33 -0.36 -13.69
N PHE A 103 -12.57 -0.20 -12.39
CA PHE A 103 -13.32 0.94 -11.84
C PHE A 103 -12.44 2.15 -11.48
N GLU A 104 -11.12 2.07 -11.64
CA GLU A 104 -10.16 3.16 -11.37
C GLU A 104 -10.38 3.88 -10.02
N LEU A 105 -10.75 3.12 -8.98
CA LEU A 105 -11.03 3.66 -7.66
C LEU A 105 -9.76 3.97 -6.87
N TYR A 106 -9.91 4.81 -5.85
CA TYR A 106 -8.87 5.05 -4.87
C TYR A 106 -9.10 4.14 -3.67
N ALA A 107 -8.04 3.46 -3.24
CA ALA A 107 -8.03 2.65 -2.03
C ALA A 107 -7.56 3.52 -0.85
N ALA A 108 -8.35 3.58 0.21
CA ALA A 108 -8.09 4.39 1.40
C ALA A 108 -8.04 3.54 2.66
N ILE A 109 -7.05 3.79 3.52
CA ILE A 109 -6.97 3.19 4.86
C ILE A 109 -7.54 4.19 5.85
N VAL A 110 -8.61 3.79 6.55
CA VAL A 110 -9.28 4.60 7.56
C VAL A 110 -9.13 3.92 8.92
N ALA A 111 -8.59 4.65 9.89
CA ALA A 111 -8.44 4.23 11.28
C ALA A 111 -9.54 4.80 12.15
N ASN A 112 -10.03 3.99 13.10
CA ASN A 112 -11.00 4.40 14.13
C ASN A 112 -12.25 5.10 13.53
N GLY A 113 -12.75 4.61 12.41
CA GLY A 113 -13.93 5.15 11.72
C GLY A 113 -13.69 6.40 10.87
N ASP A 114 -12.90 7.35 11.34
CA ASP A 114 -12.88 8.72 10.79
C ASP A 114 -11.47 9.25 10.43
N ASN A 115 -10.39 8.53 10.80
CA ASN A 115 -9.02 9.01 10.59
C ASN A 115 -8.41 8.42 9.32
N PHE A 116 -8.32 9.21 8.25
CA PHE A 116 -7.64 8.78 7.02
C PHE A 116 -6.12 8.72 7.25
N LEU A 117 -5.55 7.52 7.15
CA LEU A 117 -4.09 7.33 7.18
C LEU A 117 -3.48 7.68 5.82
N GLY A 118 -4.20 7.38 4.75
CA GLY A 118 -3.84 7.73 3.38
C GLY A 118 -4.75 7.08 2.36
N TYR A 119 -4.61 7.51 1.11
CA TYR A 119 -5.29 6.94 -0.04
C TYR A 119 -4.41 7.03 -1.30
N GLN A 120 -4.54 6.06 -2.21
CA GLN A 120 -3.83 6.01 -3.50
C GLN A 120 -4.69 5.31 -4.56
N PRO A 121 -4.45 5.54 -5.86
CA PRO A 121 -5.08 4.76 -6.92
C PRO A 121 -4.76 3.27 -6.78
N ASN A 122 -5.77 2.41 -6.91
CA ASN A 122 -5.66 0.94 -6.87
C ASN A 122 -5.23 0.29 -5.55
N SER A 123 -4.16 0.78 -4.91
CA SER A 123 -3.61 0.19 -3.70
C SER A 123 -2.76 1.18 -2.92
N ILE A 124 -2.82 1.07 -1.59
CA ILE A 124 -1.96 1.79 -0.65
C ILE A 124 -1.37 0.81 0.36
N ILE A 125 -0.13 1.08 0.77
CA ILE A 125 0.51 0.42 1.91
C ILE A 125 0.85 1.49 2.95
N TYR A 126 0.47 1.23 4.20
CA TYR A 126 0.74 2.13 5.32
C TYR A 126 1.43 1.38 6.48
N PRO A 127 2.54 1.91 7.05
CA PRO A 127 3.25 1.27 8.14
C PRO A 127 2.62 1.54 9.51
N GLY A 128 2.71 0.56 10.41
CA GLY A 128 2.36 0.70 11.82
C GLY A 128 3.42 0.14 12.76
N LYS A 129 3.46 0.69 13.97
CA LYS A 129 4.39 0.28 15.03
C LYS A 129 3.62 -0.12 16.28
N CYS A 130 4.05 -1.18 16.93
CA CYS A 130 3.51 -1.58 18.22
C CYS A 130 4.27 -0.90 19.36
N SER A 131 3.56 -0.40 20.36
CA SER A 131 4.13 0.00 21.64
C SER A 131 3.13 -0.26 22.76
N GLY A 132 3.57 -0.86 23.87
CA GLY A 132 2.68 -1.13 24.99
C GLY A 132 1.53 -2.12 24.69
N GLY A 133 1.66 -2.94 23.64
CA GLY A 133 0.59 -3.81 23.15
C GLY A 133 -0.48 -3.12 22.30
N ILE A 134 -0.27 -1.85 21.95
CA ILE A 134 -1.18 -1.03 21.14
C ILE A 134 -0.50 -0.68 19.81
N TRP A 135 -1.28 -0.79 18.72
CA TRP A 135 -0.82 -0.36 17.41
C TRP A 135 -0.92 1.14 17.25
N HIS A 136 0.13 1.75 16.70
CA HIS A 136 0.18 3.16 16.37
C HIS A 136 0.50 3.38 14.89
N MET A 137 -0.28 4.24 14.24
CA MET A 137 -0.11 4.63 12.83
C MET A 137 -0.42 6.12 12.67
N GLY A 138 -0.09 6.71 11.53
CA GLY A 138 -0.35 8.12 11.24
C GLY A 138 0.81 9.04 11.61
N ILE A 139 0.65 10.31 11.23
CA ILE A 139 1.54 11.41 11.60
C ILE A 139 0.64 12.61 11.98
N PRO A 140 0.51 12.97 13.27
CA PRO A 140 1.11 12.32 14.44
C PRO A 140 0.55 10.90 14.68
N PRO A 141 1.28 10.01 15.39
CA PRO A 141 0.80 8.66 15.65
C PRO A 141 -0.46 8.65 16.52
N ILE A 142 -1.48 7.93 16.07
CA ILE A 142 -2.71 7.64 16.82
C ILE A 142 -2.76 6.18 17.22
N ALA A 143 -3.41 5.86 18.34
CA ALA A 143 -3.70 4.48 18.72
C ALA A 143 -4.78 3.88 17.80
N ILE A 144 -4.59 2.64 17.38
CA ILE A 144 -5.49 1.96 16.44
C ILE A 144 -6.39 0.99 17.20
N GLU A 145 -7.69 1.24 17.12
CA GLU A 145 -8.75 0.36 17.60
C GLU A 145 -9.37 -0.42 16.44
N THR A 146 -9.61 0.26 15.31
CA THR A 146 -10.17 -0.34 14.10
C THR A 146 -9.48 0.17 12.86
N LEU A 147 -9.46 -0.65 11.81
CA LEU A 147 -8.97 -0.29 10.48
C LEU A 147 -9.96 -0.74 9.42
N ALA A 148 -10.30 0.14 8.49
CA ALA A 148 -11.11 -0.17 7.33
C ALA A 148 -10.33 0.14 6.05
N CYS A 149 -10.59 -0.65 5.01
CA CYS A 149 -10.13 -0.41 3.66
C CYS A 149 -11.34 0.06 2.84
N ARG A 150 -11.40 1.34 2.51
CA ARG A 150 -12.52 1.97 1.79
C ARG A 150 -12.13 2.25 0.35
N LEU A 151 -13.03 1.98 -0.58
CA LEU A 151 -12.88 2.38 -1.97
C LEU A 151 -13.71 3.64 -2.23
N THR A 152 -13.10 4.63 -2.86
CA THR A 152 -13.73 5.92 -3.19
C THR A 152 -13.42 6.32 -4.62
N ASN A 153 -14.26 7.16 -5.22
CA ASN A 153 -13.94 7.81 -6.49
C ASN A 153 -12.73 8.76 -6.30
N PRO A 154 -11.88 8.96 -7.33
CA PRO A 154 -10.76 9.91 -7.31
C PRO A 154 -11.17 11.35 -6.99
#